data_AF-X1MC40-F1
#
_entry.id   AF-X1MC40-F1
#
_cell.length_a   1.000
_cell.length_b   1.000
_cell.length_c   1.000
_cell.angle_alpha   90.00
_cell.angle_beta   90.00
_cell.angle_gamma   90.00
#
_symmetry.space_group_name_H-M   'P 1'
#
loop_
_entity.id
_entity.type
_entity.pdbx_description
1 polymer ?
#
loop_
_entity_poly.entity_id
_entity_poly.type
_entity_poly.pdbx_seq_one_letter_code
_entity_poly.pdbx_strand_id
1 'polypeptide(L)'
;EELDFNAVQRGNAQMEQKMNRVIRACIEMGERNPIMSIHDQGAGGPCNVLTELVEPAGGRIEIRNIQVGDKTMSVLEIWGAEYQERNAFLIKGEHLKGFQAICKREKVNCEVLGEITGDGQIVVHDSWDNSNPVNLNLSKILSNIPQKTFNLESISGKLKPLKLPGDLSVEKVLELIFRLPSVGSKGFLVRKVDRSVTGLIARQQCCGPLQLPVSNVAVVAQSHFGLTGAAIAIGEQPVKVLINPRAGARMALGEALTNIVWALISDLTHIKCSVNWMWAAKLPGGGAALYDAAVSLGELMTEIGIAADGGKDSLSMAAQVG
;
A
#
# COMPACT_ATOMS: atom_id res chain seq x y z
N GLU A 1 0.41 9.16 -30.79
CA GLU A 1 0.37 8.47 -29.49
C GLU A 1 -1.07 8.05 -29.24
N GLU A 2 -1.30 6.77 -28.94
CA GLU A 2 -2.60 6.32 -28.42
C GLU A 2 -2.73 6.78 -26.97
N LEU A 3 -3.91 7.28 -26.60
CA LEU A 3 -4.20 7.70 -25.24
C LEU A 3 -4.42 6.46 -24.37
N ASP A 4 -3.69 6.35 -23.26
CA ASP A 4 -3.86 5.25 -22.30
C ASP A 4 -5.03 5.53 -21.35
N PHE A 5 -6.25 5.28 -21.83
CA PHE A 5 -7.46 5.43 -21.03
C PHE A 5 -7.55 4.42 -19.87
N ASN A 6 -6.86 3.29 -19.96
CA ASN A 6 -6.87 2.25 -18.92
C ASN A 6 -6.13 2.70 -17.64
N ALA A 7 -5.25 3.69 -17.75
CA ALA A 7 -4.54 4.28 -16.61
C ALA A 7 -5.38 5.30 -15.81
N VAL A 8 -6.59 5.64 -16.26
CA VAL A 8 -7.45 6.63 -15.59
C VAL A 8 -8.27 5.98 -14.48
N GLN A 9 -7.87 6.21 -13.23
CA GLN A 9 -8.59 5.72 -12.04
C GLN A 9 -9.77 6.61 -11.63
N ARG A 10 -10.76 6.03 -10.93
CA ARG A 10 -11.95 6.74 -10.44
C ARG A 10 -12.28 6.34 -9.00
N GLY A 11 -11.98 7.21 -8.04
CA GLY A 11 -12.31 7.02 -6.64
C GLY A 11 -13.55 7.77 -6.15
N ASN A 12 -14.19 7.23 -5.13
CA ASN A 12 -15.31 7.79 -4.36
C ASN A 12 -15.12 7.52 -2.85
N ALA A 13 -14.33 8.37 -2.20
CA ALA A 13 -14.00 8.24 -0.76
C ALA A 13 -15.22 8.15 0.17
N GLN A 14 -16.39 8.67 -0.22
CA GLN A 14 -17.61 8.52 0.58
C GLN A 14 -18.09 7.06 0.62
N MET A 15 -17.95 6.33 -0.48
CA MET A 15 -18.33 4.91 -0.54
C MET A 15 -17.45 4.09 0.40
N GLU A 16 -16.14 4.27 0.33
CA GLU A 16 -15.19 3.61 1.22
C GLU A 16 -15.46 3.97 2.70
N GLN A 17 -15.78 5.24 2.99
CA GLN A 17 -16.12 5.66 4.35
C GLN A 17 -17.34 4.91 4.89
N LYS A 18 -18.38 4.67 4.06
CA LYS A 18 -19.55 3.86 4.46
C LYS A 18 -19.16 2.40 4.69
N MET A 19 -18.36 1.82 3.80
CA MET A 19 -17.84 0.46 3.98
C MET A 19 -17.02 0.32 5.26
N ASN A 20 -16.19 1.30 5.60
CA ASN A 20 -15.44 1.33 6.85
C ASN A 20 -16.35 1.37 8.09
N ARG A 21 -17.55 1.95 8.01
CA ARG A 21 -18.55 1.86 9.10
C ARG A 21 -19.11 0.45 9.25
N VAL A 22 -19.31 -0.28 8.16
CA VAL A 22 -19.73 -1.70 8.20
C VAL A 22 -18.65 -2.53 8.88
N ILE A 23 -17.40 -2.39 8.44
CA ILE A 23 -16.23 -3.10 9.01
C ILE A 23 -16.12 -2.77 10.50
N ARG A 24 -16.18 -1.49 10.85
CA ARG A 24 -16.13 -1.04 12.25
C ARG A 24 -17.26 -1.63 13.08
N ALA A 25 -18.50 -1.60 12.61
CA ALA A 25 -19.64 -2.18 13.31
C ALA A 25 -19.44 -3.69 13.56
N CYS A 26 -18.87 -4.42 12.59
CA CYS A 26 -18.57 -5.84 12.73
C CYS A 26 -17.45 -6.09 13.77
N ILE A 27 -16.38 -5.31 13.75
CA ILE A 27 -15.27 -5.42 14.72
C ILE A 27 -15.74 -5.07 16.14
N GLU A 28 -16.55 -4.02 16.30
CA GLU A 28 -17.11 -3.59 17.60
C GLU A 28 -18.08 -4.61 18.22
N MET A 29 -18.50 -5.65 17.48
CA MET A 29 -19.27 -6.78 18.02
C MET A 29 -18.41 -7.79 18.81
N GLY A 30 -17.08 -7.65 18.80
CA GLY A 30 -16.15 -8.54 19.51
C GLY A 30 -16.23 -9.97 18.98
N GLU A 31 -16.40 -10.95 19.89
CA GLU A 31 -16.53 -12.37 19.55
C GLU A 31 -17.70 -12.70 18.60
N ARG A 32 -18.64 -11.77 18.41
CA ARG A 32 -19.76 -11.92 17.47
C ARG A 32 -19.48 -11.31 16.09
N ASN A 33 -18.23 -10.94 15.80
CA ASN A 33 -17.84 -10.43 14.49
C ASN A 33 -18.20 -11.45 13.39
N PRO A 34 -19.06 -11.11 12.41
CA PRO A 34 -19.48 -12.04 11.36
C PRO A 34 -18.41 -12.25 10.28
N ILE A 35 -17.38 -11.40 10.23
CA ILE A 35 -16.32 -11.44 9.22
C ILE A 35 -15.32 -12.55 9.57
N MET A 36 -15.24 -13.59 8.73
CA MET A 36 -14.20 -14.62 8.84
C MET A 36 -12.90 -14.17 8.16
N SER A 37 -13.03 -13.55 7.00
CA SER A 37 -11.93 -12.98 6.23
C SER A 37 -12.44 -11.81 5.41
N ILE A 38 -11.56 -10.85 5.14
CA ILE A 38 -11.81 -9.69 4.30
C ILE A 38 -10.54 -9.41 3.48
N HIS A 39 -10.71 -9.12 2.21
CA HIS A 39 -9.63 -8.64 1.34
C HIS A 39 -10.10 -7.40 0.56
N ASP A 40 -9.18 -6.48 0.33
CA ASP A 40 -9.41 -5.33 -0.55
C ASP A 40 -9.39 -5.75 -2.02
N GLN A 41 -10.24 -5.12 -2.83
CA GLN A 41 -10.19 -5.30 -4.26
C GLN A 41 -9.28 -4.23 -4.89
N GLY A 42 -8.09 -4.66 -5.30
CA GLY A 42 -7.11 -3.80 -5.98
C GLY A 42 -6.85 -4.24 -7.42
N ALA A 43 -5.57 -4.45 -7.72
CA ALA A 43 -5.11 -4.84 -9.05
C ALA A 43 -5.68 -6.20 -9.47
N GLY A 44 -6.11 -6.30 -10.72
CA GLY A 44 -6.78 -7.50 -11.24
C GLY A 44 -8.23 -7.68 -10.78
N GLY A 45 -8.78 -6.77 -9.96
CA GLY A 45 -10.22 -6.71 -9.68
C GLY A 45 -10.79 -7.93 -8.95
N PRO A 46 -12.07 -8.28 -9.20
CA PRO A 46 -12.71 -9.48 -8.67
C PRO A 46 -11.91 -10.76 -8.89
N CYS A 47 -11.22 -10.88 -10.02
CA CYS A 47 -10.37 -12.03 -10.35
C CYS A 47 -9.34 -12.31 -9.28
N ASN A 48 -8.56 -11.31 -8.90
CA ASN A 48 -7.51 -11.49 -7.90
C ASN A 48 -8.12 -11.71 -6.51
N VAL A 49 -8.96 -10.78 -6.06
CA VAL A 49 -9.44 -10.78 -4.68
C VAL A 49 -10.27 -12.02 -4.34
N LEU A 50 -11.12 -12.50 -5.26
CA LEU A 50 -11.98 -13.65 -5.00
C LEU A 50 -11.23 -14.97 -5.14
N THR A 51 -10.23 -15.07 -6.03
CA THR A 51 -9.40 -16.28 -6.08
C THR A 51 -8.53 -16.43 -4.84
N GLU A 52 -7.92 -15.35 -4.35
CA GLU A 52 -7.18 -15.33 -3.08
C GLU A 52 -8.09 -15.66 -1.89
N LEU A 53 -9.29 -15.08 -1.83
CA LEU A 53 -10.21 -15.28 -0.70
C LEU A 53 -10.68 -16.74 -0.57
N VAL A 54 -10.80 -17.47 -1.69
CA VAL A 54 -11.24 -18.87 -1.69
C VAL A 54 -10.09 -19.88 -1.67
N GLU A 55 -8.83 -19.45 -1.76
CA GLU A 55 -7.67 -20.34 -1.69
C GLU A 55 -7.47 -20.88 -0.26
N PRO A 56 -7.14 -22.18 -0.07
CA PRO A 56 -7.01 -23.26 -1.06
C PRO A 56 -8.31 -24.03 -1.34
N ALA A 57 -9.41 -23.66 -0.68
CA ALA A 57 -10.64 -24.45 -0.63
C ALA A 57 -11.41 -24.48 -1.97
N GLY A 58 -11.27 -23.48 -2.84
CA GLY A 58 -12.11 -23.36 -4.03
C GLY A 58 -13.43 -22.66 -3.75
N GLY A 59 -14.10 -22.25 -4.82
CA GLY A 59 -15.40 -21.58 -4.73
C GLY A 59 -16.12 -21.50 -6.07
N ARG A 60 -17.44 -21.38 -5.98
CA ARG A 60 -18.33 -21.13 -7.12
C ARG A 60 -18.88 -19.73 -7.03
N ILE A 61 -18.66 -18.93 -8.06
CA ILE A 61 -19.02 -17.52 -8.14
C ILE A 61 -20.03 -17.31 -9.28
N GLU A 62 -21.09 -16.57 -9.02
CA GLU A 62 -22.04 -16.08 -10.01
C GLU A 62 -21.65 -14.66 -10.44
N ILE A 63 -21.11 -14.52 -11.66
CA ILE A 63 -20.60 -13.24 -12.15
C ILE A 63 -21.70 -12.20 -12.28
N ARG A 64 -22.93 -12.62 -12.60
CA ARG A 64 -24.06 -11.70 -12.83
C ARG A 64 -24.67 -11.15 -11.55
N ASN A 65 -24.19 -11.60 -10.38
CA ASN A 65 -24.53 -10.98 -9.09
C ASN A 65 -23.70 -9.71 -8.82
N ILE A 66 -22.62 -9.48 -9.57
CA ILE A 66 -21.86 -8.23 -9.51
C ILE A 66 -22.69 -7.13 -10.19
N GLN A 67 -23.05 -6.10 -9.43
CA GLN A 67 -23.67 -4.89 -9.92
C GLN A 67 -22.66 -4.08 -10.74
N VAL A 68 -23.06 -3.77 -11.96
CA VAL A 68 -22.26 -3.01 -12.92
C VAL A 68 -23.03 -1.78 -13.39
N GLY A 69 -22.31 -0.69 -13.65
CA GLY A 69 -22.89 0.54 -14.20
C GLY A 69 -23.24 0.42 -15.68
N ASP A 70 -22.53 -0.44 -16.41
CA ASP A 70 -22.77 -0.74 -17.82
C ASP A 70 -23.09 -2.22 -17.97
N LYS A 71 -24.30 -2.51 -18.45
CA LYS A 71 -24.79 -3.89 -18.63
C LYS A 71 -24.21 -4.54 -19.89
N THR A 72 -23.52 -3.80 -20.75
CA THR A 72 -22.91 -4.36 -21.97
C THR A 72 -21.54 -4.99 -21.72
N MET A 73 -20.97 -4.79 -20.52
CA MET A 73 -19.68 -5.36 -20.13
C MET A 73 -19.67 -6.89 -20.29
N SER A 74 -18.62 -7.37 -20.96
CA SER A 74 -18.26 -8.77 -21.06
C SER A 74 -17.85 -9.34 -19.71
N VAL A 75 -17.87 -10.67 -19.58
CA VAL A 75 -17.38 -11.35 -18.36
C VAL A 75 -15.94 -10.94 -18.03
N LEU A 76 -15.07 -10.82 -19.04
CA LEU A 76 -13.67 -10.43 -18.84
C LEU A 76 -13.57 -9.04 -18.20
N GLU A 77 -14.34 -8.08 -18.68
CA GLU A 77 -14.36 -6.73 -18.13
C GLU A 77 -14.94 -6.71 -16.71
N ILE A 78 -16.00 -7.47 -16.44
CA ILE A 78 -16.57 -7.55 -15.08
C ILE A 78 -15.58 -8.19 -14.10
N TRP A 79 -14.94 -9.29 -14.53
CA TRP A 79 -14.07 -10.10 -13.69
C TRP A 79 -12.70 -9.45 -13.46
N GLY A 80 -12.16 -8.74 -14.44
CA GLY A 80 -10.84 -8.12 -14.39
C GLY A 80 -10.82 -6.63 -14.05
N ALA A 81 -11.98 -5.96 -13.95
CA ALA A 81 -12.03 -4.53 -13.69
C ALA A 81 -11.57 -4.16 -12.27
N GLU A 82 -10.72 -3.13 -12.21
CA GLU A 82 -10.19 -2.57 -10.96
C GLU A 82 -11.17 -1.55 -10.34
N TYR A 83 -12.38 -2.01 -10.03
CA TYR A 83 -13.38 -1.16 -9.37
C TYR A 83 -12.86 -0.67 -8.03
N GLN A 84 -12.97 0.64 -7.79
CA GLN A 84 -12.61 1.24 -6.51
C GLN A 84 -13.72 1.04 -5.45
N GLU A 85 -13.34 1.16 -4.19
CA GLU A 85 -14.22 1.05 -3.00
C GLU A 85 -15.00 -0.26 -2.88
N ARG A 86 -14.35 -1.39 -3.21
CA ARG A 86 -14.90 -2.74 -3.02
C ARG A 86 -13.96 -3.60 -2.18
N ASN A 87 -14.53 -4.39 -1.29
CA ASN A 87 -13.85 -5.44 -0.55
C ASN A 87 -14.62 -6.76 -0.72
N ALA A 88 -13.91 -7.88 -0.74
CA ALA A 88 -14.49 -9.20 -0.68
C ALA A 88 -14.55 -9.67 0.78
N PHE A 89 -15.68 -10.26 1.19
CA PHE A 89 -15.90 -10.71 2.56
C PHE A 89 -16.29 -12.19 2.57
N LEU A 90 -15.62 -12.97 3.40
CA LEU A 90 -16.03 -14.33 3.72
C LEU A 90 -16.85 -14.31 5.01
N ILE A 91 -18.13 -14.70 4.90
CA ILE A 91 -19.12 -14.68 5.98
C ILE A 91 -19.75 -16.06 6.11
N LYS A 92 -19.90 -16.59 7.33
CA LYS A 92 -20.68 -17.82 7.54
C LYS A 92 -22.15 -17.60 7.16
N GLY A 93 -22.76 -18.58 6.51
CA GLY A 93 -24.15 -18.49 6.05
C GLY A 93 -25.15 -18.09 7.14
N GLU A 94 -24.96 -18.58 8.37
CA GLU A 94 -25.80 -18.23 9.54
C GLU A 94 -25.70 -16.76 9.96
N HIS A 95 -24.60 -16.07 9.63
CA HIS A 95 -24.37 -14.66 9.96
C HIS A 95 -24.71 -13.71 8.81
N LEU A 96 -24.92 -14.22 7.59
CA LEU A 96 -25.11 -13.42 6.38
C LEU A 96 -26.25 -12.40 6.49
N LYS A 97 -27.40 -12.81 7.04
CA LYS A 97 -28.55 -11.90 7.23
C LYS A 97 -28.22 -10.73 8.16
N GLY A 98 -27.45 -11.01 9.22
CA GLY A 98 -26.99 -9.97 10.16
C GLY A 98 -26.03 -9.00 9.48
N PHE A 99 -25.05 -9.52 8.75
CA PHE A 99 -24.10 -8.71 7.98
C PHE A 99 -24.82 -7.81 6.95
N GLN A 100 -25.76 -8.37 6.17
CA GLN A 100 -26.57 -7.60 5.21
C GLN A 100 -27.40 -6.49 5.87
N ALA A 101 -27.91 -6.72 7.08
CA ALA A 101 -28.61 -5.68 7.84
C ALA A 101 -27.68 -4.52 8.23
N ILE A 102 -26.42 -4.80 8.60
CA ILE A 102 -25.39 -3.78 8.86
C ILE A 102 -25.08 -3.00 7.58
N CYS A 103 -24.83 -3.70 6.46
CA CYS A 103 -24.59 -3.07 5.16
C CYS A 103 -25.75 -2.13 4.76
N LYS A 104 -27.00 -2.60 4.90
CA LYS A 104 -28.20 -1.80 4.62
C LYS A 104 -28.29 -0.56 5.50
N ARG A 105 -27.99 -0.67 6.80
CA ARG A 105 -27.96 0.48 7.74
C ARG A 105 -26.95 1.54 7.29
N GLU A 106 -25.74 1.11 6.90
CA GLU A 106 -24.68 2.02 6.45
C GLU A 106 -24.81 2.44 4.98
N LYS A 107 -25.85 1.98 4.28
CA LYS A 107 -26.12 2.24 2.85
C LYS A 107 -24.98 1.77 1.94
N VAL A 108 -24.46 0.60 2.24
CA VAL A 108 -23.45 -0.13 1.46
C VAL A 108 -24.15 -1.28 0.75
N ASN A 109 -23.90 -1.42 -0.55
CA ASN A 109 -24.40 -2.55 -1.31
C ASN A 109 -23.66 -3.83 -0.90
N CYS A 110 -24.39 -4.94 -0.76
CA CYS A 110 -23.82 -6.23 -0.38
C CYS A 110 -24.28 -7.28 -1.39
N GLU A 111 -23.35 -7.75 -2.21
CA GLU A 111 -23.60 -8.72 -3.27
C GLU A 111 -23.15 -10.09 -2.80
N VAL A 112 -24.08 -11.05 -2.78
CA VAL A 112 -23.76 -12.44 -2.46
C VAL A 112 -23.29 -13.10 -3.75
N LEU A 113 -21.97 -13.24 -3.89
CA LEU A 113 -21.39 -13.69 -5.15
C LEU A 113 -21.27 -15.20 -5.28
N GLY A 114 -21.30 -15.96 -4.19
CA GLY A 114 -21.03 -17.39 -4.28
C GLY A 114 -20.80 -18.07 -2.94
N GLU A 115 -20.22 -19.26 -3.00
CA GLU A 115 -19.92 -20.11 -1.85
C GLU A 115 -18.56 -20.82 -1.99
N ILE A 116 -18.00 -21.22 -0.85
CA ILE A 116 -16.82 -22.08 -0.78
C ILE A 116 -17.23 -23.52 -1.04
N THR A 117 -16.58 -24.18 -2.00
CA THR A 117 -16.92 -25.54 -2.44
C THR A 117 -16.09 -26.62 -1.75
N GLY A 118 -14.85 -26.31 -1.36
CA GLY A 118 -13.94 -27.27 -0.71
C GLY A 118 -13.26 -28.25 -1.69
N ASP A 119 -13.47 -28.10 -3.00
CA ASP A 119 -12.90 -28.97 -4.05
C ASP A 119 -11.61 -28.43 -4.69
N GLY A 120 -11.13 -27.27 -4.23
CA GLY A 120 -9.93 -26.60 -4.75
C GLY A 120 -10.08 -26.01 -6.15
N GLN A 121 -11.30 -25.93 -6.68
CA GLN A 121 -11.59 -25.36 -7.99
C GLN A 121 -12.21 -23.96 -7.84
N ILE A 122 -11.82 -23.03 -8.70
CA ILE A 122 -12.52 -21.77 -8.88
C ILE A 122 -13.40 -21.86 -10.14
N VAL A 123 -14.71 -21.73 -9.95
CA VAL A 123 -15.69 -21.72 -11.03
C VAL A 123 -16.40 -20.39 -11.05
N VAL A 124 -16.23 -19.61 -12.12
CA VAL A 124 -17.06 -18.43 -12.40
C VAL A 124 -18.12 -18.86 -13.39
N HIS A 125 -19.37 -18.83 -12.95
CA HIS A 125 -20.54 -19.14 -13.75
C HIS A 125 -21.19 -17.86 -14.26
N ASP A 126 -21.68 -17.90 -15.49
CA ASP A 126 -22.46 -16.83 -16.11
C ASP A 126 -23.91 -17.28 -16.32
N SER A 127 -24.84 -16.71 -15.55
CA SER A 127 -26.26 -17.06 -15.66
C SER A 127 -26.92 -16.63 -16.98
N TRP A 128 -26.30 -15.80 -17.82
CA TRP A 128 -26.90 -15.36 -19.08
C TRP A 128 -26.87 -16.42 -20.17
N ASP A 129 -25.77 -17.17 -20.27
CA ASP A 129 -25.58 -18.23 -21.26
C ASP A 129 -25.29 -19.61 -20.63
N ASN A 130 -25.31 -19.67 -19.29
CA ASN A 130 -25.05 -20.87 -18.50
C ASN A 130 -23.65 -21.46 -18.75
N SER A 131 -22.69 -20.61 -19.12
CA SER A 131 -21.29 -20.99 -19.31
C SER A 131 -20.48 -20.90 -17.99
N ASN A 132 -19.30 -21.52 -18.00
CA ASN A 132 -18.31 -21.39 -16.92
C ASN A 132 -17.01 -20.81 -17.50
N PRO A 133 -16.96 -19.48 -17.77
CA PRO A 133 -15.81 -18.83 -18.40
C PRO A 133 -14.50 -18.98 -17.62
N VAL A 134 -14.58 -19.21 -16.30
CA VAL A 134 -13.43 -19.62 -15.48
C VAL A 134 -13.77 -20.95 -14.83
N ASN A 135 -12.88 -21.93 -15.02
CA ASN A 135 -12.94 -23.23 -14.34
C ASN A 135 -11.50 -23.74 -14.19
N LEU A 136 -10.85 -23.34 -13.10
CA LEU A 136 -9.41 -23.57 -12.90
C LEU A 136 -9.16 -24.23 -11.55
N ASN A 137 -8.08 -25.00 -11.47
CA ASN A 137 -7.58 -25.53 -10.22
C ASN A 137 -6.69 -24.49 -9.53
N LEU A 138 -7.06 -24.06 -8.32
CA LEU A 138 -6.35 -22.99 -7.61
C LEU A 138 -4.88 -23.32 -7.38
N SER A 139 -4.57 -24.57 -7.03
CA SER A 139 -3.18 -24.99 -6.75
C SER A 139 -2.25 -24.84 -7.97
N LYS A 140 -2.79 -24.83 -9.19
CA LYS A 140 -2.01 -24.66 -10.43
C LYS A 140 -1.73 -23.20 -10.76
N ILE A 141 -2.52 -22.26 -10.22
CA ILE A 141 -2.42 -20.84 -10.55
C ILE A 141 -1.91 -19.96 -9.41
N LEU A 142 -1.95 -20.42 -8.16
CA LEU A 142 -1.50 -19.64 -6.98
C LEU A 142 -0.43 -20.36 -6.15
N SER A 143 -0.72 -21.55 -5.63
CA SER A 143 0.17 -22.22 -4.65
C SER A 143 1.49 -22.81 -5.22
N ASN A 144 1.54 -23.26 -6.47
CA ASN A 144 2.69 -24.02 -7.02
C ASN A 144 3.46 -23.28 -8.11
N ILE A 145 3.55 -21.96 -8.03
CA ILE A 145 4.35 -21.18 -8.97
C ILE A 145 5.85 -21.37 -8.63
N PRO A 146 6.69 -21.85 -9.58
CA PRO A 146 8.10 -22.06 -9.32
C PRO A 146 8.81 -20.74 -9.00
N GLN A 147 9.71 -20.77 -8.02
CA GLN A 147 10.53 -19.62 -7.67
C GLN A 147 11.41 -19.20 -8.86
N LYS A 148 11.33 -17.92 -9.23
CA LYS A 148 12.09 -17.36 -10.34
C LYS A 148 13.53 -17.04 -9.93
N THR A 149 14.49 -17.46 -10.73
CA THR A 149 15.91 -17.08 -10.61
C THR A 149 16.21 -15.88 -11.51
N PHE A 150 16.87 -14.86 -10.96
CA PHE A 150 17.34 -13.70 -11.71
C PHE A 150 18.88 -13.71 -11.78
N ASN A 151 19.42 -13.60 -13.00
CA ASN A 151 20.86 -13.40 -13.21
C ASN A 151 21.10 -11.90 -13.39
N LEU A 152 21.80 -11.28 -12.43
CA LEU A 152 21.98 -9.83 -12.35
C LEU A 152 23.45 -9.47 -12.59
N GLU A 153 23.67 -8.36 -13.30
CA GLU A 153 25.01 -7.81 -13.54
C GLU A 153 25.16 -6.48 -12.80
N SER A 154 26.26 -6.33 -12.07
CA SER A 154 26.61 -5.08 -11.38
C SER A 154 27.36 -4.14 -12.33
N ILE A 155 26.95 -2.86 -12.34
CA ILE A 155 27.62 -1.81 -13.10
C ILE A 155 28.19 -0.79 -12.12
N SER A 156 29.51 -0.61 -12.14
CA SER A 156 30.17 0.43 -11.34
C SER A 156 30.19 1.75 -12.10
N GLY A 157 29.52 2.77 -11.56
CA GLY A 157 29.56 4.13 -12.10
C GLY A 157 30.90 4.82 -11.79
N LYS A 158 31.41 5.61 -12.74
CA LYS A 158 32.55 6.50 -12.49
C LYS A 158 32.09 7.74 -11.73
N LEU A 159 32.29 7.76 -10.42
CA LEU A 159 32.05 8.93 -9.59
C LEU A 159 33.15 9.98 -9.79
N LYS A 160 32.79 11.26 -9.67
CA LYS A 160 33.74 12.38 -9.70
C LYS A 160 33.65 13.16 -8.39
N PRO A 161 34.76 13.68 -7.86
CA PRO A 161 34.71 14.60 -6.74
C PRO A 161 33.83 15.82 -7.05
N LEU A 162 33.08 16.28 -6.06
CA LEU A 162 32.30 17.50 -6.14
C LEU A 162 33.24 18.69 -6.38
N LYS A 163 32.92 19.52 -7.38
CA LYS A 163 33.58 20.81 -7.62
C LYS A 163 32.55 21.91 -7.49
N LEU A 164 32.72 22.76 -6.48
CA LEU A 164 31.90 23.94 -6.29
C LEU A 164 32.49 25.12 -7.07
N PRO A 165 31.66 26.06 -7.56
CA PRO A 165 32.14 27.34 -8.08
C PRO A 165 32.99 28.08 -7.04
N GLY A 166 34.11 28.67 -7.48
CA GLY A 166 35.09 29.31 -6.57
C GLY A 166 34.60 30.62 -5.94
N ASP A 167 33.56 31.23 -6.50
CA ASP A 167 32.92 32.47 -6.08
C ASP A 167 31.62 32.24 -5.28
N LEU A 168 31.31 31.00 -4.91
CA LEU A 168 30.08 30.65 -4.23
C LEU A 168 30.11 31.05 -2.75
N SER A 169 29.35 32.09 -2.37
CA SER A 169 29.18 32.50 -0.97
C SER A 169 28.22 31.58 -0.20
N VAL A 170 28.35 31.51 1.13
CA VAL A 170 27.46 30.72 2.00
C VAL A 170 26.02 31.20 1.89
N GLU A 171 25.79 32.50 1.81
CA GLU A 171 24.47 33.10 1.63
C GLU A 171 23.83 32.60 0.33
N LYS A 172 24.61 32.54 -0.76
CA LYS A 172 24.13 32.03 -2.03
C LYS A 172 23.81 30.53 -1.95
N VAL A 173 24.62 29.74 -1.24
CA VAL A 173 24.33 28.32 -1.00
C VAL A 173 23.01 28.14 -0.26
N LEU A 174 22.79 28.89 0.83
CA LEU A 174 21.55 28.81 1.61
C LEU A 174 20.33 29.22 0.78
N GLU A 175 20.45 30.28 -0.03
CA GLU A 175 19.41 30.70 -0.97
C GLU A 175 19.04 29.55 -1.92
N LEU A 176 20.05 28.89 -2.51
CA LEU A 176 19.82 27.76 -3.43
C LEU A 176 19.20 26.56 -2.72
N ILE A 177 19.70 26.20 -1.53
CA ILE A 177 19.17 25.08 -0.74
C ILE A 177 17.70 25.30 -0.37
N PHE A 178 17.34 26.48 0.13
CA PHE A 178 15.95 26.75 0.52
C PHE A 178 14.98 26.88 -0.66
N ARG A 179 15.49 27.06 -1.88
CA ARG A 179 14.69 26.99 -3.11
C ARG A 179 14.43 25.57 -3.60
N LEU A 180 15.16 24.57 -3.12
CA LEU A 180 14.89 23.17 -3.46
C LEU A 180 13.55 22.73 -2.86
N PRO A 181 12.60 22.23 -3.66
CA PRO A 181 11.31 21.76 -3.13
C PRO A 181 11.43 20.67 -2.06
N SER A 182 12.49 19.85 -2.10
CA SER A 182 12.79 18.82 -1.09
C SER A 182 13.12 19.43 0.29
N VAL A 183 13.69 20.63 0.34
CA VAL A 183 14.07 21.32 1.60
C VAL A 183 13.06 22.38 2.00
N GLY A 184 12.56 23.17 1.04
CA GLY A 184 11.64 24.28 1.28
C GLY A 184 10.34 23.87 1.99
N SER A 185 9.59 24.86 2.48
CA SER A 185 8.37 24.64 3.27
C SER A 185 7.35 23.76 2.54
N LYS A 186 6.86 22.72 3.22
CA LYS A 186 5.79 21.82 2.72
C LYS A 186 4.39 22.31 3.02
N GLY A 187 4.22 23.60 3.35
CA GLY A 187 2.92 24.17 3.74
C GLY A 187 1.83 23.98 2.69
N PHE A 188 2.18 23.93 1.40
CA PHE A 188 1.23 23.69 0.31
C PHE A 188 0.67 22.25 0.28
N LEU A 189 1.39 21.27 0.85
CA LEU A 189 0.90 19.89 1.03
C LEU A 189 0.09 19.79 2.32
N VAL A 190 0.67 20.29 3.41
CA VAL A 190 0.14 20.11 4.76
C VAL A 190 -1.21 20.81 4.92
N ARG A 191 -1.38 22.04 4.41
CA ARG A 191 -2.59 22.85 4.67
C ARG A 191 -3.83 22.46 3.86
N LYS A 192 -3.70 21.55 2.89
CA LYS A 192 -4.81 21.10 2.03
C LYS A 192 -5.57 19.89 2.59
N VAL A 193 -4.98 19.20 3.56
CA VAL A 193 -5.51 17.95 4.12
C VAL A 193 -5.99 18.18 5.55
N ASP A 194 -7.00 17.41 5.96
CA ASP A 194 -7.43 17.35 7.36
C ASP A 194 -6.30 16.76 8.23
N ARG A 195 -6.12 17.30 9.44
CA ARG A 195 -5.08 16.89 10.40
C ARG A 195 -5.61 16.82 11.83
N SER A 196 -6.92 16.64 11.98
CA SER A 196 -7.63 16.73 13.26
C SER A 196 -8.80 15.76 13.41
N VAL A 197 -9.34 15.24 12.31
CA VAL A 197 -10.40 14.23 12.31
C VAL A 197 -9.98 13.06 13.20
N THR A 198 -10.96 12.50 13.93
CA THR A 198 -10.87 11.58 15.11
C THR A 198 -10.67 12.24 16.47
N GLY A 199 -10.07 13.43 16.53
CA GLY A 199 -9.68 14.06 17.81
C GLY A 199 -8.54 13.35 18.53
N LEU A 200 -7.84 12.42 17.87
CA LEU A 200 -6.74 11.62 18.44
C LEU A 200 -5.36 12.06 17.94
N ILE A 201 -5.25 13.13 17.14
CA ILE A 201 -3.97 13.60 16.61
C ILE A 201 -3.21 14.37 17.70
N ALA A 202 -2.20 13.74 18.30
CA ALA A 202 -1.37 14.33 19.35
C ALA A 202 -0.19 15.16 18.80
N ARG A 203 0.36 14.74 17.65
CA ARG A 203 1.39 15.50 16.92
C ARG A 203 1.11 15.46 15.43
N GLN A 204 0.82 16.63 14.87
CA GLN A 204 0.72 16.87 13.43
C GLN A 204 2.04 17.45 12.87
N GLN A 205 2.10 17.64 11.55
CA GLN A 205 3.26 18.18 10.83
C GLN A 205 3.62 19.62 11.27
N CYS A 206 2.63 20.42 11.66
CA CYS A 206 2.80 21.81 12.07
C CYS A 206 3.22 21.93 13.55
N CYS A 207 4.20 22.79 13.83
CA CYS A 207 4.79 23.01 15.15
C CYS A 207 4.73 24.48 15.57
N GLY A 208 4.56 24.68 16.88
CA GLY A 208 4.63 25.98 17.55
C GLY A 208 3.49 26.95 17.20
N PRO A 209 3.49 28.15 17.80
CA PRO A 209 2.43 29.14 17.60
C PRO A 209 2.27 29.60 16.13
N LEU A 210 3.35 29.51 15.35
CA LEU A 210 3.37 29.86 13.93
C LEU A 210 2.92 28.72 13.00
N GLN A 211 2.62 27.54 13.55
CA GLN A 211 2.15 26.37 12.80
C GLN A 211 3.08 26.02 11.61
N LEU A 212 4.40 26.05 11.85
CA LEU A 212 5.40 25.77 10.81
C LEU A 212 5.46 24.27 10.53
N PRO A 213 5.40 23.80 9.26
CA PRO A 213 5.37 22.38 8.91
C PRO A 213 6.76 21.74 9.02
N VAL A 214 7.24 21.54 10.25
CA VAL A 214 8.61 21.12 10.58
C VAL A 214 8.68 19.98 11.59
N SER A 215 7.56 19.30 11.89
CA SER A 215 7.59 18.11 12.74
C SER A 215 8.30 16.96 12.03
N ASN A 216 9.21 16.29 12.73
CA ASN A 216 9.88 15.08 12.23
C ASN A 216 9.01 13.81 12.38
N VAL A 217 8.01 13.85 13.26
CA VAL A 217 7.19 12.70 13.64
C VAL A 217 5.70 13.07 13.67
N ALA A 218 4.85 12.12 13.31
CA ALA A 218 3.41 12.18 13.57
C ALA A 218 3.07 11.24 14.75
N VAL A 219 2.21 11.69 15.66
CA VAL A 219 1.80 10.89 16.83
C VAL A 219 0.28 10.90 16.91
N VAL A 220 -0.31 9.71 17.01
CA VAL A 220 -1.74 9.49 17.17
C VAL A 220 -2.00 8.76 18.47
N ALA A 221 -2.97 9.23 19.25
CA ALA A 221 -3.43 8.57 20.45
C ALA A 221 -4.28 7.34 20.08
N GLN A 222 -4.20 6.30 20.90
CA GLN A 222 -5.00 5.08 20.71
C GLN A 222 -6.45 5.27 21.18
N SER A 223 -6.70 6.16 22.14
CA SER A 223 -8.02 6.47 22.68
C SER A 223 -8.09 7.88 23.23
N HIS A 224 -9.30 8.40 23.50
CA HIS A 224 -9.51 9.72 24.08
C HIS A 224 -9.17 9.81 25.58
N PHE A 225 -8.91 8.66 26.24
CA PHE A 225 -8.69 8.59 27.69
C PHE A 225 -7.29 8.11 28.07
N GLY A 226 -6.60 7.40 27.18
CA GLY A 226 -5.24 6.90 27.39
C GLY A 226 -4.17 7.90 26.96
N LEU A 227 -2.95 7.68 27.47
CA LEU A 227 -1.75 8.42 27.08
C LEU A 227 -0.84 7.61 26.11
N THR A 228 -1.32 6.46 25.65
CA THR A 228 -0.62 5.60 24.70
C THR A 228 -1.09 5.85 23.27
N GLY A 229 -0.25 5.51 22.30
CA GLY A 229 -0.50 5.79 20.90
C GLY A 229 0.54 5.17 19.98
N ALA A 230 0.48 5.57 18.71
CA ALA A 230 1.45 5.19 17.69
C ALA A 230 2.21 6.43 17.19
N ALA A 231 3.48 6.23 16.85
CA ALA A 231 4.33 7.24 16.22
C ALA A 231 4.71 6.78 14.81
N ILE A 232 4.74 7.71 13.86
CA ILE A 232 5.07 7.45 12.46
C ILE A 232 6.11 8.46 12.01
N ALA A 233 7.17 7.96 11.40
CA ALA A 233 8.22 8.74 10.76
C ALA A 233 8.60 8.09 9.42
N ILE A 234 9.16 8.89 8.52
CA ILE A 234 9.60 8.45 7.20
C ILE A 234 11.08 8.81 7.06
N GLY A 235 11.83 7.96 6.34
CA GLY A 235 13.18 8.26 5.87
C GLY A 235 13.37 7.76 4.45
N GLU A 236 14.07 8.54 3.63
CA GLU A 236 14.20 8.30 2.19
C GLU A 236 15.52 8.88 1.66
N GLN A 237 16.24 8.14 0.82
CA GLN A 237 17.58 8.55 0.36
C GLN A 237 17.84 8.30 -1.13
N PRO A 238 16.93 8.73 -2.03
CA PRO A 238 16.97 8.40 -3.45
C PRO A 238 18.26 8.90 -4.13
N VAL A 239 18.75 10.10 -3.78
CA VAL A 239 19.98 10.65 -4.36
C VAL A 239 21.21 9.88 -3.91
N LYS A 240 21.27 9.47 -2.62
CA LYS A 240 22.42 8.74 -2.08
C LYS A 240 22.50 7.32 -2.64
N VAL A 241 21.34 6.71 -2.92
CA VAL A 241 21.23 5.41 -3.58
C VAL A 241 21.89 5.41 -4.98
N LEU A 242 21.85 6.53 -5.72
CA LEU A 242 22.53 6.66 -7.01
C LEU A 242 24.06 6.57 -6.91
N ILE A 243 24.63 6.91 -5.74
CA ILE A 243 26.07 6.89 -5.49
C ILE A 243 26.46 5.53 -4.89
N ASN A 244 25.74 5.09 -3.87
CA ASN A 244 25.97 3.84 -3.18
C ASN A 244 24.64 3.27 -2.67
N PRO A 245 24.09 2.22 -3.33
CA PRO A 245 22.81 1.62 -2.96
C PRO A 245 22.77 1.12 -1.51
N ARG A 246 23.85 0.46 -1.04
CA ARG A 246 23.95 -0.06 0.32
C ARG A 246 23.90 1.06 1.36
N ALA A 247 24.68 2.11 1.16
CA ALA A 247 24.71 3.26 2.07
C ALA A 247 23.39 4.03 2.04
N GLY A 248 22.81 4.24 0.85
CA GLY A 248 21.52 4.89 0.69
C GLY A 248 20.41 4.17 1.46
N ALA A 249 20.33 2.84 1.35
CA ALA A 249 19.35 2.04 2.08
C ALA A 249 19.50 2.15 3.61
N ARG A 250 20.73 2.04 4.13
CA ARG A 250 21.00 2.22 5.57
C ARG A 250 20.66 3.63 6.05
N MET A 251 20.94 4.65 5.24
CA MET A 251 20.64 6.04 5.58
C MET A 251 19.14 6.33 5.54
N ALA A 252 18.35 5.65 4.70
CA ALA A 252 16.89 5.78 4.71
C ALA A 252 16.30 5.27 6.04
N LEU A 253 16.78 4.11 6.53
CA LEU A 253 16.41 3.63 7.86
C LEU A 253 16.91 4.58 8.96
N GLY A 254 18.17 5.01 8.87
CA GLY A 254 18.76 5.96 9.82
C GLY A 254 17.95 7.25 9.93
N GLU A 255 17.51 7.81 8.81
CA GLU A 255 16.66 9.01 8.80
C GLU A 255 15.31 8.75 9.48
N ALA A 256 14.64 7.64 9.17
CA ALA A 256 13.37 7.27 9.81
C ALA A 256 13.52 7.17 11.33
N LEU A 257 14.63 6.57 11.81
CA LEU A 257 14.95 6.45 13.23
C LEU A 257 15.26 7.80 13.88
N THR A 258 16.06 8.65 13.23
CA THR A 258 16.34 10.00 13.73
C THR A 258 15.11 10.91 13.73
N ASN A 259 14.15 10.65 12.85
CA ASN A 259 12.88 11.35 12.83
C ASN A 259 11.94 10.87 13.94
N ILE A 260 11.87 9.56 14.19
CA ILE A 260 10.95 8.99 15.18
C ILE A 260 11.39 9.16 16.64
N VAL A 261 12.67 9.43 16.89
CA VAL A 261 13.26 9.59 18.24
C VAL A 261 12.58 10.67 19.10
N TRP A 262 11.84 11.58 18.46
CA TRP A 262 11.07 12.64 19.14
C TRP A 262 9.77 12.14 19.77
N ALA A 263 9.43 10.85 19.62
CA ALA A 263 8.36 10.18 20.32
C ALA A 263 8.92 9.21 21.37
N LEU A 264 8.25 9.11 22.53
CA LEU A 264 8.60 8.12 23.55
C LEU A 264 8.20 6.72 23.06
N ILE A 265 9.20 5.89 22.74
CA ILE A 265 9.03 4.49 22.37
C ILE A 265 9.72 3.67 23.46
N SER A 266 9.03 2.66 23.99
CA SER A 266 9.52 1.90 25.15
C SER A 266 10.77 1.06 24.86
N ASP A 267 10.94 0.60 23.62
CA ASP A 267 12.10 -0.17 23.18
C ASP A 267 12.30 -0.02 21.66
N LEU A 268 13.55 -0.04 21.19
CA LEU A 268 13.86 0.08 19.76
C LEU A 268 13.20 -1.03 18.92
N THR A 269 13.10 -2.23 19.46
CA THR A 269 12.51 -3.41 18.78
C THR A 269 10.99 -3.30 18.56
N HIS A 270 10.34 -2.34 19.23
CA HIS A 270 8.92 -2.03 19.01
C HIS A 270 8.69 -1.19 17.74
N ILE A 271 9.76 -0.67 17.14
CA ILE A 271 9.68 -0.03 15.83
C ILE A 271 9.55 -1.14 14.78
N LYS A 272 8.54 -0.99 13.92
CA LYS A 272 8.34 -1.80 12.72
C LYS A 272 8.35 -0.91 11.50
N CYS A 273 8.88 -1.43 10.39
CA CYS A 273 9.06 -0.65 9.18
C CYS A 273 8.22 -1.21 8.03
N SER A 274 7.57 -0.31 7.30
CA SER A 274 7.16 -0.62 5.92
C SER A 274 8.29 -0.22 4.97
N VAL A 275 8.83 -1.18 4.23
CA VAL A 275 9.91 -0.95 3.26
C VAL A 275 9.34 -0.90 1.84
N ASN A 276 9.46 0.26 1.18
CA ASN A 276 8.91 0.49 -0.15
C ASN A 276 10.03 0.69 -1.19
N TRP A 277 10.12 -0.21 -2.15
CA TRP A 277 11.19 -0.26 -3.16
C TRP A 277 10.72 0.33 -4.49
N MET A 278 11.10 1.58 -4.77
CA MET A 278 10.88 2.20 -6.08
C MET A 278 12.18 2.15 -6.88
N TRP A 279 12.23 1.30 -7.91
CA TRP A 279 13.47 1.04 -8.64
C TRP A 279 13.23 0.81 -10.13
N ALA A 280 14.22 1.11 -10.96
CA ALA A 280 14.25 0.73 -12.37
C ALA A 280 14.99 -0.61 -12.52
N ALA A 281 14.48 -1.69 -11.92
CA ALA A 281 15.23 -2.94 -11.75
C ALA A 281 15.58 -3.65 -13.08
N LYS A 282 14.80 -3.37 -14.14
CA LYS A 282 15.01 -3.92 -15.49
C LYS A 282 16.06 -3.16 -16.31
N LEU A 283 16.51 -1.99 -15.86
CA LEU A 283 17.61 -1.27 -16.52
C LEU A 283 18.97 -1.86 -16.14
N PRO A 284 20.01 -1.72 -16.99
CA PRO A 284 21.35 -2.25 -16.71
C PRO A 284 21.87 -1.81 -15.33
N GLY A 285 22.34 -2.76 -14.52
CA GLY A 285 22.82 -2.51 -13.16
C GLY A 285 21.73 -2.29 -12.10
N GLY A 286 20.49 -1.99 -12.49
CA GLY A 286 19.40 -1.62 -11.59
C GLY A 286 19.03 -2.74 -10.62
N GLY A 287 18.82 -3.96 -11.12
CA GLY A 287 18.48 -5.12 -10.28
C GLY A 287 19.58 -5.49 -9.28
N ALA A 288 20.85 -5.48 -9.70
CA ALA A 288 21.97 -5.76 -8.79
C ALA A 288 22.08 -4.71 -7.68
N ALA A 289 21.90 -3.43 -8.01
CA ALA A 289 21.89 -2.35 -7.05
C ALA A 289 20.74 -2.45 -6.03
N LEU A 290 19.55 -2.86 -6.48
CA LEU A 290 18.42 -3.14 -5.59
C LEU A 290 18.72 -4.29 -4.63
N TYR A 291 19.32 -5.38 -5.13
CA TYR A 291 19.73 -6.52 -4.30
C TYR A 291 20.72 -6.10 -3.21
N ASP A 292 21.78 -5.36 -3.58
CA ASP A 292 22.77 -4.85 -2.63
C ASP A 292 22.14 -3.95 -1.54
N ALA A 293 21.20 -3.08 -1.95
CA ALA A 293 20.44 -2.23 -1.04
C ALA A 293 19.59 -3.05 -0.07
N ALA A 294 18.86 -4.06 -0.56
CA ALA A 294 18.01 -4.94 0.24
C ALA A 294 18.81 -5.77 1.25
N VAL A 295 19.91 -6.40 0.81
CA VAL A 295 20.82 -7.14 1.70
C VAL A 295 21.37 -6.22 2.79
N SER A 296 21.88 -5.06 2.41
CA SER A 296 22.46 -4.14 3.39
C SER A 296 21.45 -3.58 4.39
N LEU A 297 20.20 -3.38 3.97
CA LEU A 297 19.13 -2.95 4.87
C LEU A 297 18.77 -4.07 5.84
N GLY A 298 18.65 -5.30 5.34
CA GLY A 298 18.36 -6.49 6.15
C GLY A 298 19.44 -6.78 7.19
N GLU A 299 20.72 -6.65 6.82
CA GLU A 299 21.87 -6.76 7.74
C GLU A 299 21.73 -5.75 8.91
N LEU A 300 21.52 -4.47 8.60
CA LEU A 300 21.38 -3.42 9.61
C LEU A 300 20.14 -3.62 10.49
N MET A 301 18.99 -3.95 9.89
CA MET A 301 17.74 -4.21 10.61
C MET A 301 17.91 -5.37 11.60
N THR A 302 18.57 -6.44 11.18
CA THR A 302 18.89 -7.59 12.03
C THR A 302 19.81 -7.18 13.19
N GLU A 303 20.86 -6.40 12.89
CA GLU A 303 21.83 -5.92 13.90
C GLU A 303 21.16 -5.09 15.00
N ILE A 304 20.22 -4.22 14.64
CA ILE A 304 19.55 -3.30 15.59
C ILE A 304 18.22 -3.84 16.15
N GLY A 305 17.82 -5.06 15.76
CA GLY A 305 16.60 -5.71 16.26
C GLY A 305 15.28 -5.12 15.73
N ILE A 306 15.30 -4.45 14.58
CA ILE A 306 14.11 -3.92 13.91
C ILE A 306 13.71 -4.86 12.76
N ALA A 307 12.41 -4.96 12.49
CA ALA A 307 11.90 -5.79 11.41
C ALA A 307 11.06 -4.95 10.43
N ALA A 308 11.09 -5.38 9.16
CA ALA A 308 10.05 -5.02 8.22
C ALA A 308 8.87 -5.99 8.37
N ASP A 309 7.69 -5.50 8.68
CA ASP A 309 6.44 -6.27 8.79
C ASP A 309 5.42 -5.92 7.70
N GLY A 310 5.83 -5.05 6.77
CA GLY A 310 5.09 -4.72 5.56
C GLY A 310 6.01 -4.06 4.53
N GLY A 311 5.47 -3.83 3.34
CA GLY A 311 6.23 -3.22 2.25
C GLY A 311 5.59 -3.46 0.90
N LYS A 312 6.17 -2.82 -0.13
CA LYS A 312 5.77 -2.99 -1.53
C LYS A 312 6.96 -2.69 -2.44
N ASP A 313 6.92 -3.19 -3.66
CA ASP A 313 7.87 -2.83 -4.70
C ASP A 313 7.18 -2.28 -5.96
N SER A 314 7.87 -1.38 -6.64
CA SER A 314 7.56 -0.88 -7.97
C SER A 314 8.86 -0.85 -8.77
N LEU A 315 9.02 -1.83 -9.66
CA LEU A 315 10.31 -2.15 -10.28
C LEU A 315 10.50 -1.63 -11.72
N SER A 316 9.58 -0.78 -12.17
CA SER A 316 9.57 -0.20 -13.52
C SER A 316 9.70 1.33 -13.50
N MET A 317 10.41 1.90 -12.52
CA MET A 317 10.55 3.36 -12.32
C MET A 317 11.47 4.03 -13.33
N ALA A 318 11.16 3.91 -14.62
CA ALA A 318 11.87 4.54 -15.72
C ALA A 318 10.88 4.97 -16.81
N ALA A 319 11.17 6.09 -17.46
CA ALA A 319 10.49 6.54 -18.66
C ALA A 319 11.54 6.69 -19.78
N GLN A 320 11.22 6.18 -20.97
CA GLN A 320 12.00 6.44 -22.18
C GLN A 320 11.32 7.58 -22.92
N VAL A 321 12.06 8.67 -23.15
CA VAL A 321 11.61 9.77 -23.99
C VAL A 321 12.25 9.56 -25.35
N GLY A 322 11.41 9.30 -26.37
CA GLY A 322 11.82 9.24 -27.77
C GLY A 322 11.94 10.62 -28.39
#